data_AF-A0AAV3YKQ3-F1
#
_entry.id   AF-A0AAV3YKQ3-F1
#
_cell.length_a   1.000
_cell.length_b   1.000
_cell.length_c   1.000
_cell.angle_alpha   90.00
_cell.angle_beta   90.00
_cell.angle_gamma   90.00
#
_symmetry.space_group_name_H-M   'P 1'
#
loop_
_entity.id
_entity.type
_entity.pdbx_description
1 polymer ?
#
loop_
_entity_poly.entity_id
_entity_poly.type
_entity_poly.pdbx_seq_one_letter_code
_entity_poly.pdbx_strand_id
1 'polypeptide(L)'
;MKRSYENRGENSPVFFDAFELAALDYYYRAACGSLAFLCIFQIFEMLRKIRRLLVFMRLLLTVLMLFYMPLIVGVAFATLAYLLFGNNNYNFSNLVSSYLMINQYFVRPRAIYNSLVVDNPIIGPCFVFLLGMCINFFILNFFIVFLNEAYSSLKNKIRVHAYKILEKTKLEYVYEFLGIKSTIRWDVDKTEIDREKDIDRDYMADVKRFSVD
;
A
#
# COMPACT_ATOMS: atom_id res chain seq x y z
N MET A 1 4.30 40.89 61.56
CA MET A 1 5.72 40.57 61.86
C MET A 1 6.11 39.42 60.95
N LYS A 2 6.50 39.61 59.67
CA LYS A 2 7.65 40.41 59.17
C LYS A 2 8.90 40.06 59.98
N ARG A 3 9.82 39.29 59.37
CA ARG A 3 11.17 38.85 59.84
C ARG A 3 11.36 37.35 60.10
N SER A 4 10.95 36.49 59.17
CA SER A 4 11.60 35.15 59.06
C SER A 4 11.82 34.70 57.61
N TYR A 5 11.74 35.64 56.66
CA TYR A 5 12.08 35.44 55.25
C TYR A 5 13.45 36.03 54.95
N GLU A 6 14.51 35.42 55.48
CA GLU A 6 15.89 35.68 55.04
C GLU A 6 16.75 34.61 55.69
N ASN A 7 17.49 33.83 54.90
CA ASN A 7 18.42 32.75 55.31
C ASN A 7 17.87 31.31 55.41
N ARG A 8 17.13 30.87 54.40
CA ARG A 8 17.14 29.46 53.94
C ARG A 8 17.33 29.43 52.43
N GLY A 9 18.49 29.91 52.00
CA GLY A 9 18.98 29.66 50.64
C GLY A 9 19.54 28.25 50.55
N GLU A 10 19.29 27.61 49.41
CA GLU A 10 20.15 26.54 48.89
C GLU A 10 19.99 25.16 49.55
N ASN A 11 18.82 24.50 49.40
CA ASN A 11 18.66 23.04 49.23
C ASN A 11 17.21 22.58 49.48
N SER A 12 16.29 22.99 48.61
CA SER A 12 14.99 22.32 48.46
C SER A 12 15.01 21.69 47.06
N PRO A 13 14.65 20.41 46.86
CA PRO A 13 14.54 19.85 45.52
C PRO A 13 13.41 20.57 44.79
N VAL A 14 13.77 21.58 43.99
CA VAL A 14 12.86 22.19 43.03
C VAL A 14 12.59 21.12 41.99
N PHE A 15 11.38 20.54 42.00
CA PHE A 15 10.96 19.64 40.94
C PHE A 15 11.03 20.42 39.63
N PHE A 16 12.00 20.08 38.79
CA PHE A 16 12.10 20.62 37.46
C PHE A 16 10.99 19.99 36.62
N ASP A 17 9.96 20.77 36.30
CA ASP A 17 8.87 20.34 35.41
C ASP A 17 9.43 20.16 33.99
N ALA A 18 10.02 18.98 33.74
CA ALA A 18 10.52 18.56 32.43
C ALA A 18 9.39 18.13 31.48
N PHE A 19 8.13 18.30 31.86
CA PHE A 19 6.99 17.84 31.07
C PHE A 19 6.93 18.52 29.70
N GLU A 20 7.16 19.84 29.66
CA GLU A 20 7.20 20.59 28.39
C GLU A 20 8.37 20.14 27.51
N LEU A 21 9.55 19.90 28.11
CA LEU A 21 10.73 19.42 27.39
C LEU A 21 10.53 17.98 26.85
N ALA A 22 9.89 17.11 27.62
CA ALA A 22 9.58 15.74 27.23
C ALA A 22 8.51 15.67 26.13
N ALA A 23 7.47 16.51 26.22
CA ALA A 23 6.46 16.63 25.17
C ALA A 23 7.11 17.12 23.86
N LEU A 24 7.99 18.12 23.95
CA LEU A 24 8.73 18.64 22.80
C LEU A 24 9.63 17.57 22.16
N ASP A 25 10.41 16.82 22.95
CA ASP A 25 11.25 15.71 22.43
C ASP A 25 10.40 14.62 21.76
N TYR A 26 9.22 14.30 22.31
CA TYR A 26 8.30 13.35 21.67
C TYR A 26 7.84 13.83 20.29
N TYR A 27 7.45 15.11 20.17
CA TYR A 27 7.04 15.67 18.87
C TYR A 27 8.19 15.70 17.87
N TYR A 28 9.41 16.07 18.30
CA TYR A 28 10.59 16.06 17.43
C TYR A 28 10.92 14.66 16.92
N ARG A 29 10.89 13.64 17.79
CA ARG A 29 11.12 12.25 17.39
C ARG A 29 10.05 11.75 16.43
N ALA A 30 8.78 12.06 16.69
CA ALA A 30 7.68 11.70 15.80
C ALA A 30 7.82 12.36 14.42
N ALA A 31 8.21 13.64 14.37
CA ALA A 31 8.46 14.37 13.13
C ALA A 31 9.66 13.83 12.35
N CYS A 32 10.77 13.51 13.02
CA CYS A 32 11.91 12.86 12.38
C CYS A 32 11.55 11.48 11.81
N GLY A 33 10.75 10.68 12.54
CA GLY A 33 10.25 9.39 12.07
C GLY A 33 9.36 9.52 10.84
N SER A 34 8.45 10.49 10.81
CA SER A 34 7.58 10.71 9.65
C SER A 34 8.36 11.23 8.44
N LEU A 35 9.34 12.11 8.63
CA LEU A 35 10.24 12.56 7.55
C LEU A 35 11.07 11.41 6.97
N ALA A 36 11.63 10.55 7.82
CA ALA A 36 12.36 9.36 7.36
C ALA A 36 11.47 8.43 6.53
N PHE A 37 10.20 8.27 6.94
CA PHE A 37 9.22 7.50 6.18
C PHE A 37 8.86 8.14 4.82
N LEU A 38 8.80 9.48 4.75
CA LEU A 38 8.59 10.21 3.49
C LEU A 38 9.79 10.07 2.53
N CYS A 39 11.02 10.01 3.04
CA CYS A 39 12.19 9.70 2.21
C CYS A 39 12.08 8.34 1.53
N ILE A 40 11.46 7.34 2.17
CA ILE A 40 11.19 6.03 1.55
C ILE A 40 10.19 6.18 0.39
N PHE A 41 9.17 7.01 0.53
CA PHE A 41 8.25 7.32 -0.58
C PHE A 41 8.96 7.99 -1.77
N GLN A 42 9.94 8.84 -1.51
CA GLN A 42 10.74 9.47 -2.56
C GLN A 42 11.54 8.42 -3.35
N ILE A 43 12.02 7.36 -2.68
CA ILE A 43 12.63 6.20 -3.36
C ILE A 43 11.60 5.52 -4.27
N PHE A 44 10.37 5.29 -3.80
CA PHE A 44 9.30 4.74 -4.65
C PHE A 44 8.97 5.62 -5.87
N GLU A 45 9.07 6.94 -5.74
CA GLU A 45 8.91 7.88 -6.86
C GLU A 45 10.03 7.74 -7.90
N MET A 46 11.27 7.51 -7.46
CA MET A 46 12.37 7.19 -8.36
C MET A 46 12.18 5.84 -9.07
N LEU A 47 11.61 4.84 -8.39
CA LEU A 47 11.27 3.54 -8.99
C LEU A 47 10.14 3.64 -10.04
N ARG A 48 9.28 4.68 -9.99
CA ARG A 48 8.21 4.92 -10.97
C ARG A 48 8.72 5.09 -12.41
N LYS A 49 10.01 5.43 -12.58
CA LYS A 49 10.68 5.51 -13.90
C LYS A 49 10.70 4.16 -14.62
N ILE A 50 10.57 3.04 -13.90
CA ILE A 50 10.50 1.70 -14.48
C ILE A 50 9.06 1.45 -14.99
N ARG A 51 8.90 1.34 -16.31
CA ARG A 51 7.61 1.14 -17.02
C ARG A 51 6.79 -0.05 -16.44
N ARG A 52 7.45 -1.10 -15.96
CA ARG A 52 6.81 -2.27 -15.31
C ARG A 52 6.16 -1.93 -13.96
N LEU A 53 6.79 -1.06 -13.17
CA LEU A 53 6.26 -0.65 -11.87
C LEU A 53 5.03 0.25 -12.01
N LEU A 54 4.99 1.11 -13.04
CA LEU A 54 3.83 1.97 -13.31
C LEU A 54 2.58 1.15 -13.66
N VAL A 55 2.75 0.08 -14.45
CA VAL A 55 1.66 -0.87 -14.75
C VAL A 55 1.20 -1.58 -13.48
N PHE A 56 2.13 -2.04 -12.63
CA PHE A 56 1.81 -2.64 -11.34
C PHE A 56 1.06 -1.66 -10.42
N MET A 57 1.50 -0.40 -10.33
CA MET A 57 0.85 0.63 -9.51
C MET A 57 -0.57 0.96 -10.00
N ARG A 58 -0.80 1.00 -11.32
CA ARG A 58 -2.16 1.17 -11.87
C ARG A 58 -3.06 -0.02 -11.52
N LEU A 59 -2.56 -1.24 -11.68
CA LEU A 59 -3.31 -2.45 -11.31
C LEU A 59 -3.62 -2.45 -9.81
N LEU A 60 -2.65 -2.09 -8.98
CA LEU A 60 -2.80 -1.98 -7.52
C LEU A 60 -3.83 -0.92 -7.13
N LEU A 61 -3.89 0.22 -7.85
CA LEU A 61 -4.86 1.28 -7.59
C LEU A 61 -6.29 0.86 -7.98
N THR A 62 -6.47 0.21 -9.13
CA THR A 62 -7.77 -0.36 -9.54
C THR A 62 -8.26 -1.39 -8.51
N VAL A 63 -7.34 -2.20 -8.00
CA VAL A 63 -7.62 -3.23 -7.00
C VAL A 63 -7.91 -2.62 -5.62
N LEU A 64 -7.25 -1.51 -5.26
CA LEU A 64 -7.57 -0.72 -4.07
C LEU A 64 -8.98 -0.12 -4.12
N MET A 65 -9.45 0.34 -5.29
CA MET A 65 -10.85 0.79 -5.42
C MET A 65 -11.85 -0.33 -5.11
N LEU A 66 -11.53 -1.57 -5.48
CA LEU A 66 -12.36 -2.73 -5.19
C LEU A 66 -12.36 -3.12 -3.69
N PHE A 67 -11.37 -2.64 -2.94
CA PHE A 67 -11.21 -2.91 -1.51
C PHE A 67 -12.28 -2.23 -0.63
N TYR A 68 -13.11 -1.36 -1.21
CA TYR A 68 -14.22 -0.71 -0.51
C TYR A 68 -15.24 -1.72 0.08
N MET A 69 -15.51 -2.81 -0.63
CA MET A 69 -16.48 -3.83 -0.19
C MET A 69 -16.03 -4.59 1.08
N PRO A 70 -14.80 -5.13 1.14
CA PRO A 70 -14.24 -5.68 2.38
C PRO A 70 -14.19 -4.67 3.53
N LEU A 71 -13.92 -3.39 3.24
CA LEU A 71 -13.80 -2.35 4.27
C LEU A 71 -15.14 -2.11 4.98
N ILE A 72 -16.24 -1.98 4.24
CA ILE A 72 -17.59 -1.85 4.83
C ILE A 72 -17.90 -3.06 5.71
N VAL A 73 -17.62 -4.26 5.20
CA VAL A 73 -17.92 -5.50 5.94
C VAL A 73 -17.06 -5.61 7.19
N GLY A 74 -15.79 -5.21 7.14
CA GLY A 74 -14.91 -5.11 8.31
C GLY A 74 -15.45 -4.13 9.36
N VAL A 75 -15.98 -2.98 8.94
CA VAL A 75 -16.63 -2.02 9.85
C VAL A 75 -17.91 -2.61 10.45
N ALA A 76 -18.73 -3.32 9.67
CA ALA A 76 -19.94 -3.98 10.16
C ALA A 76 -19.63 -5.09 11.19
N PHE A 77 -18.57 -5.87 10.97
CA PHE A 77 -18.10 -6.81 11.98
C PHE A 77 -17.53 -6.11 13.22
N ALA A 78 -16.93 -4.93 13.08
CA ALA A 78 -16.41 -4.14 14.20
C ALA A 78 -17.52 -3.58 15.08
N THR A 79 -18.59 -3.07 14.49
CA THR A 79 -19.76 -2.61 15.24
C THR A 79 -20.47 -3.77 15.93
N LEU A 80 -20.58 -4.92 15.26
CA LEU A 80 -21.16 -6.13 15.85
C LEU A 80 -20.30 -6.68 17.01
N ALA A 81 -18.98 -6.69 16.87
CA ALA A 81 -18.06 -7.10 17.93
C ALA A 81 -18.11 -6.16 19.14
N TYR A 82 -18.19 -4.85 18.90
CA TYR A 82 -18.37 -3.85 19.94
C TYR A 82 -19.68 -4.07 20.72
N LEU A 83 -20.78 -4.32 20.02
CA LEU A 83 -22.08 -4.57 20.66
C LEU A 83 -22.13 -5.89 21.44
N LEU A 84 -21.51 -6.95 20.93
CA LEU A 84 -21.53 -8.27 21.58
C LEU A 84 -20.52 -8.41 22.72
N PHE A 85 -19.32 -7.86 22.55
CA PHE A 85 -18.19 -8.11 23.44
C PHE A 85 -17.66 -6.87 24.17
N GLY A 86 -18.16 -5.68 23.84
CA GLY A 86 -17.65 -4.42 24.40
C GLY A 86 -17.83 -4.28 25.91
N ASN A 87 -18.80 -4.96 26.51
CA ASN A 87 -19.02 -4.96 27.95
C ASN A 87 -18.11 -5.93 28.72
N ASN A 88 -17.69 -7.03 28.09
CA ASN A 88 -16.97 -8.11 28.76
C ASN A 88 -15.46 -8.07 28.51
N ASN A 89 -15.02 -7.48 27.41
CA ASN A 89 -13.62 -7.53 27.00
C ASN A 89 -13.07 -6.15 26.65
N TYR A 90 -11.99 -5.74 27.34
CA TYR A 90 -11.34 -4.44 27.15
C TYR A 90 -10.89 -4.19 25.71
N ASN A 91 -10.55 -5.25 24.97
CA ASN A 91 -10.14 -5.15 23.58
C ASN A 91 -11.24 -4.66 22.64
N PHE A 92 -12.51 -4.85 23.05
CA PHE A 92 -13.69 -4.44 22.30
C PHE A 92 -14.42 -3.25 22.94
N SER A 93 -13.79 -2.60 23.93
CA SER A 93 -14.40 -1.49 24.71
C SER A 93 -14.68 -0.23 23.88
N ASN A 94 -14.00 -0.05 22.75
CA ASN A 94 -14.18 1.06 21.83
C ASN A 94 -14.35 0.54 20.41
N LEU A 95 -15.07 1.28 19.56
CA LEU A 95 -15.25 0.91 18.15
C LEU A 95 -13.90 0.90 17.40
N VAL A 96 -13.01 1.86 17.69
CA VAL A 96 -11.67 1.92 17.09
C VAL A 96 -10.83 0.71 17.51
N SER A 97 -10.81 0.36 18.80
CA SER A 97 -10.11 -0.81 19.30
C SER A 97 -10.69 -2.11 18.73
N SER A 98 -12.02 -2.19 18.59
CA SER A 98 -12.70 -3.34 17.99
C SER A 98 -12.33 -3.52 16.52
N TYR A 99 -12.26 -2.43 15.75
CA TYR A 99 -11.81 -2.45 14.37
C TYR A 99 -10.34 -2.87 14.25
N LEU A 100 -9.46 -2.35 15.11
CA LEU A 100 -8.05 -2.76 15.16
C LEU A 100 -7.92 -4.24 15.52
N MET A 101 -8.73 -4.74 16.45
CA MET A 101 -8.71 -6.15 16.85
C MET A 101 -9.19 -7.08 15.72
N ILE A 102 -10.19 -6.66 14.93
CA ILE A 102 -10.59 -7.38 13.72
C ILE A 102 -9.49 -7.35 12.65
N ASN A 103 -8.78 -6.23 12.51
CA ASN A 103 -7.61 -6.18 11.62
C ASN A 103 -6.46 -7.06 12.13
N GLN A 104 -6.28 -7.18 13.44
CA GLN A 104 -5.30 -8.06 14.06
C GLN A 104 -5.65 -9.55 13.86
N TYR A 105 -6.92 -9.88 13.69
CA TYR A 105 -7.37 -11.25 13.38
C TYR A 105 -6.74 -11.80 12.10
N PHE A 106 -6.44 -10.95 11.11
CA PHE A 106 -5.71 -11.37 9.90
C PHE A 106 -4.30 -11.88 10.20
N VAL A 107 -3.65 -11.38 11.26
CA VAL A 107 -2.26 -11.70 11.59
C VAL A 107 -2.17 -12.78 12.67
N ARG A 108 -3.07 -12.76 13.67
CA ARG A 108 -3.04 -13.68 14.83
C ARG A 108 -4.45 -14.20 15.20
N PRO A 109 -5.01 -15.16 14.45
CA PRO A 109 -6.37 -15.65 14.70
C PRO A 109 -6.51 -16.45 16.00
N ARG A 110 -5.47 -17.20 16.42
CA ARG A 110 -5.51 -18.06 17.61
C ARG A 110 -5.63 -17.31 18.93
N ALA A 111 -4.97 -16.15 19.04
CA ALA A 111 -4.97 -15.36 20.27
C ALA A 111 -6.37 -14.79 20.56
N ILE A 112 -7.05 -14.32 19.51
CA ILE A 112 -8.39 -13.74 19.61
C ILE A 112 -9.42 -14.83 19.92
N TYR A 113 -9.32 -15.99 19.26
CA TYR A 113 -10.21 -17.12 19.52
C TYR A 113 -10.19 -17.55 20.99
N ASN A 114 -9.01 -17.70 21.58
CA ASN A 114 -8.89 -18.11 22.98
C ASN A 114 -9.49 -17.08 23.94
N SER A 115 -9.28 -15.77 23.69
CA SER A 115 -9.86 -14.71 24.52
C SER A 115 -11.39 -14.66 24.43
N LEU A 116 -11.95 -14.83 23.23
CA LEU A 116 -13.41 -14.78 23.03
C LEU A 116 -14.13 -16.02 23.59
N VAL A 117 -13.51 -17.20 23.53
CA VAL A 117 -14.08 -18.45 24.05
C VAL A 117 -14.19 -18.42 25.57
N VAL A 118 -13.22 -17.80 26.25
CA VAL A 118 -13.24 -17.65 27.72
C VAL A 118 -14.38 -16.75 28.16
N ASP A 119 -14.64 -15.66 27.44
CA ASP A 119 -15.69 -14.70 27.82
C ASP A 119 -17.10 -15.16 27.40
N ASN A 120 -17.23 -15.79 26.23
CA ASN A 120 -18.52 -16.20 25.66
C ASN A 120 -18.38 -17.53 24.89
N PRO A 121 -18.66 -18.68 25.52
CA PRO A 121 -18.34 -20.00 24.97
C PRO A 121 -19.18 -20.39 23.72
N ILE A 122 -20.32 -19.74 23.49
CA ILE A 122 -21.21 -20.04 22.34
C ILE A 122 -21.11 -18.98 21.25
N ILE A 123 -21.21 -17.70 21.63
CA ILE A 123 -21.27 -16.57 20.68
C ILE A 123 -19.87 -16.27 20.11
N GLY A 124 -18.80 -16.42 20.91
CA GLY A 124 -17.42 -16.19 20.49
C GLY A 124 -16.98 -17.05 19.31
N PRO A 125 -17.09 -18.39 19.38
CA PRO A 125 -16.74 -19.29 18.29
C PRO A 125 -17.54 -19.04 17.01
N CYS A 126 -18.84 -18.78 17.13
CA CYS A 126 -19.72 -18.52 15.99
C CYS A 126 -19.30 -17.22 15.27
N PHE A 127 -19.02 -16.17 16.03
CA PHE A 127 -18.51 -14.91 15.48
C PHE A 127 -17.18 -15.09 14.75
N VAL A 128 -16.21 -15.79 15.37
CA VAL A 128 -14.89 -16.04 14.77
C VAL A 128 -15.00 -16.89 13.51
N PHE A 129 -15.88 -17.89 13.50
CA PHE A 129 -16.14 -18.72 12.33
C PHE A 129 -16.73 -17.92 11.16
N LEU A 130 -17.77 -17.11 11.41
CA LEU A 130 -18.37 -16.25 10.39
C LEU A 130 -17.38 -15.22 9.85
N LEU A 131 -16.61 -14.59 10.75
CA LEU A 131 -15.55 -13.64 10.36
C LEU A 131 -14.49 -14.33 9.47
N GLY A 132 -14.02 -15.52 9.88
CA GLY A 132 -13.07 -16.30 9.10
C GLY A 132 -13.61 -16.73 7.74
N MET A 133 -14.87 -17.16 7.67
CA MET A 133 -15.53 -17.52 6.41
C MET A 133 -15.63 -16.32 5.47
N CYS A 134 -16.13 -15.17 5.95
CA CYS A 134 -16.22 -13.94 5.17
C CYS A 134 -14.84 -13.49 4.65
N ILE A 135 -13.82 -13.49 5.51
CA ILE A 135 -12.45 -13.12 5.12
C ILE A 135 -11.92 -14.03 4.01
N ASN A 136 -12.10 -15.35 4.14
CA ASN A 136 -11.67 -16.29 3.10
C ASN A 136 -12.37 -16.03 1.76
N PHE A 137 -13.68 -15.75 1.77
CA PHE A 137 -14.39 -15.36 0.55
C PHE A 137 -13.87 -14.05 -0.04
N PHE A 138 -13.54 -13.05 0.78
CA PHE A 138 -12.96 -11.80 0.28
C PHE A 138 -11.58 -12.02 -0.33
N ILE A 139 -10.70 -12.79 0.31
CA ILE A 139 -9.36 -13.07 -0.20
C ILE A 139 -9.43 -13.81 -1.54
N LEU A 140 -10.29 -14.83 -1.65
CA LEU A 140 -10.47 -15.58 -2.90
C LEU A 140 -11.05 -14.69 -4.00
N ASN A 141 -12.12 -13.93 -3.72
CA ASN A 141 -12.71 -13.02 -4.70
C ASN A 141 -11.71 -11.94 -5.13
N PHE A 142 -10.95 -11.39 -4.20
CA PHE A 142 -9.91 -10.41 -4.47
C PHE A 142 -8.83 -10.99 -5.38
N PHE A 143 -8.36 -12.20 -5.10
CA PHE A 143 -7.36 -12.88 -5.92
C PHE A 143 -7.85 -13.13 -7.34
N ILE A 144 -9.10 -13.57 -7.50
CA ILE A 144 -9.73 -13.78 -8.82
C ILE A 144 -9.82 -12.47 -9.60
N VAL A 145 -10.28 -11.38 -8.98
CA VAL A 145 -10.42 -10.10 -9.67
C VAL A 145 -9.06 -9.50 -10.01
N PHE A 146 -8.10 -9.56 -9.09
CA PHE A 146 -6.72 -9.13 -9.34
C PHE A 146 -6.12 -9.87 -10.55
N LEU A 147 -6.28 -11.19 -10.58
CA LEU A 147 -5.81 -12.02 -11.68
C LEU A 147 -6.53 -11.66 -12.97
N ASN A 148 -7.86 -11.58 -12.97
CA ASN A 148 -8.64 -11.21 -14.15
C ASN A 148 -8.25 -9.83 -14.72
N GLU A 149 -8.01 -8.85 -13.86
CA GLU A 149 -7.58 -7.51 -14.28
C GLU A 149 -6.16 -7.54 -14.88
N ALA A 150 -5.24 -8.28 -14.25
CA ALA A 150 -3.88 -8.48 -14.78
C ALA A 150 -3.92 -9.17 -16.16
N TYR A 151 -4.71 -10.24 -16.31
CA TYR A 151 -4.89 -10.97 -17.57
C TYR A 151 -5.58 -10.12 -18.65
N SER A 152 -6.61 -9.36 -18.29
CA SER A 152 -7.30 -8.42 -19.19
C SER A 152 -6.34 -7.36 -19.70
N SER A 153 -5.53 -6.76 -18.81
CA SER A 153 -4.53 -5.77 -19.19
C SER A 153 -3.49 -6.32 -20.18
N LEU A 154 -3.08 -7.59 -20.01
CA LEU A 154 -2.14 -8.27 -20.90
C LEU A 154 -2.78 -8.58 -22.26
N LYS A 155 -3.98 -9.15 -22.25
CA LYS A 155 -4.74 -9.48 -23.47
C LYS A 155 -5.03 -8.23 -24.30
N ASN A 156 -5.37 -7.11 -23.66
CA ASN A 156 -5.65 -5.88 -24.37
C ASN A 156 -4.38 -5.30 -25.03
N LYS A 157 -3.23 -5.37 -24.36
CA LYS A 157 -1.93 -5.01 -24.97
C LYS A 157 -1.60 -5.87 -26.18
N ILE A 158 -1.75 -7.19 -26.07
CA ILE A 158 -1.48 -8.13 -27.17
C ILE A 158 -2.43 -7.86 -28.34
N ARG A 159 -3.72 -7.66 -28.07
CA ARG A 159 -4.73 -7.36 -29.10
C ARG A 159 -4.43 -6.05 -29.82
N VAL A 160 -4.10 -4.98 -29.11
CA VAL A 160 -3.75 -3.69 -29.72
C VAL A 160 -2.48 -3.81 -30.58
N HIS A 161 -1.48 -4.56 -30.13
CA HIS A 161 -0.29 -4.85 -30.96
C HIS A 161 -0.65 -5.64 -32.22
N ALA A 162 -1.49 -6.68 -32.11
CA ALA A 162 -1.93 -7.47 -33.25
C ALA A 162 -2.73 -6.63 -34.27
N TYR A 163 -3.64 -5.75 -33.83
CA TYR A 163 -4.37 -4.84 -34.71
C TYR A 163 -3.43 -3.87 -35.42
N LYS A 164 -2.46 -3.28 -34.72
CA LYS A 164 -1.46 -2.39 -35.34
C LYS A 164 -0.63 -3.11 -36.40
N ILE A 165 -0.29 -4.39 -36.19
CA ILE A 165 0.45 -5.20 -37.18
C ILE A 165 -0.43 -5.50 -38.40
N LEU A 166 -1.70 -5.86 -38.20
CA LEU A 166 -2.65 -6.11 -39.29
C LEU A 166 -2.97 -4.86 -40.11
N GLU A 167 -3.06 -3.70 -39.46
CA GLU A 167 -3.32 -2.43 -40.13
C GLU A 167 -2.09 -1.98 -40.94
N LYS A 168 -0.88 -2.16 -40.39
CA LYS A 168 0.39 -1.93 -41.11
C LYS A 168 0.50 -2.80 -42.37
N THR A 169 0.21 -4.09 -42.27
CA THR A 169 0.27 -5.02 -43.41
C THR A 169 -0.77 -4.68 -44.48
N LYS A 170 -2.01 -4.35 -44.11
CA LYS A 170 -3.02 -3.89 -45.08
C LYS A 170 -2.59 -2.62 -45.81
N LEU A 171 -2.01 -1.66 -45.10
CA LEU A 171 -1.54 -0.41 -45.70
C LEU A 171 -0.39 -0.67 -46.69
N GLU A 172 0.54 -1.57 -46.34
CA GLU A 172 1.64 -1.99 -47.20
C GLU A 172 1.14 -2.63 -48.52
N TYR A 173 0.15 -3.53 -48.44
CA TYR A 173 -0.48 -4.12 -49.63
C TYR A 173 -1.16 -3.09 -50.53
N VAL A 174 -1.79 -2.07 -49.95
CA VAL A 174 -2.44 -0.99 -50.73
C VAL A 174 -1.39 -0.14 -51.47
N TYR A 175 -0.26 0.16 -50.84
CA TYR A 175 0.84 0.88 -51.48
C TYR A 175 1.47 0.08 -52.63
N GLU A 176 1.65 -1.23 -52.44
CA GLU A 176 2.14 -2.13 -53.50
C GLU A 176 1.17 -2.17 -54.69
N PHE A 177 -0.15 -2.28 -54.41
CA PHE A 177 -1.18 -2.27 -55.45
C PHE A 177 -1.25 -0.95 -56.25
N LEU A 178 -0.99 0.19 -55.59
CA LEU A 178 -0.96 1.51 -56.23
C LEU A 178 0.31 1.76 -57.06
N GLY A 179 1.26 0.82 -57.12
CA GLY A 179 2.50 0.96 -57.90
C GLY A 179 3.45 2.06 -57.39
N ILE A 180 3.15 2.63 -56.23
CA ILE A 180 3.99 3.61 -55.56
C ILE A 180 5.07 2.80 -54.85
N LYS A 181 6.29 2.77 -55.38
CA LYS A 181 7.45 2.27 -54.62
C LYS A 181 7.50 3.06 -53.32
N SER A 182 7.18 2.40 -52.21
CA SER A 182 7.17 3.01 -50.89
C SER A 182 8.61 3.24 -50.44
N THR A 183 9.23 4.31 -50.94
CA THR A 183 10.50 4.82 -50.40
C THR A 183 10.30 5.47 -49.03
N ILE A 184 9.09 5.43 -48.47
CA ILE A 184 8.84 5.98 -47.16
C ILE A 184 9.23 4.98 -46.08
N ARG A 185 10.54 4.97 -45.85
CA ARG A 185 11.18 4.60 -44.59
C ARG A 185 10.71 5.60 -43.54
N TRP A 186 9.46 5.48 -43.08
CA TRP A 186 8.97 6.27 -41.96
C TRP A 186 9.71 5.81 -40.70
N ASP A 187 10.56 6.70 -40.19
CA ASP A 187 11.40 6.63 -38.98
C ASP A 187 10.59 6.50 -37.66
N VAL A 188 9.55 5.68 -37.62
CA VAL A 188 8.70 5.51 -36.43
C VAL A 188 8.87 4.09 -35.88
N ASP A 189 10.11 3.80 -35.48
CA ASP A 189 10.43 2.97 -34.30
C ASP A 189 11.95 2.90 -34.04
N LYS A 190 12.78 3.35 -34.99
CA LYS A 190 14.23 3.45 -34.72
C LYS A 190 14.50 4.38 -33.55
N THR A 191 13.76 5.48 -33.40
CA THR A 191 13.94 6.41 -32.27
C THR A 191 13.41 5.90 -30.92
N GLU A 192 12.55 4.87 -30.85
CA GLU A 192 12.10 4.30 -29.57
C GLU A 192 12.97 3.09 -29.17
N ILE A 193 13.37 2.26 -30.14
CA ILE A 193 14.32 1.15 -29.96
C ILE A 193 15.76 1.65 -29.76
N ASP A 194 16.19 2.70 -30.48
CA ASP A 194 17.51 3.32 -30.27
C ASP A 194 17.53 4.13 -28.97
N ARG A 195 16.40 4.74 -28.55
CA ARG A 195 16.28 5.31 -27.19
C ARG A 195 16.32 4.25 -26.10
N GLU A 196 15.66 3.10 -26.26
CA GLU A 196 15.76 1.98 -25.31
C GLU A 196 17.20 1.45 -25.23
N LYS A 197 17.91 1.36 -26.37
CA LYS A 197 19.33 0.98 -26.40
C LYS A 197 20.26 2.01 -25.79
N ASP A 198 20.04 3.30 -26.02
CA ASP A 198 20.85 4.37 -25.44
C ASP A 198 20.63 4.49 -23.93
N ILE A 199 19.39 4.31 -23.47
CA ILE A 199 19.04 4.29 -22.05
C ILE A 199 19.68 3.06 -21.35
N ASP A 200 19.59 1.86 -21.93
CA ASP A 200 20.24 0.66 -21.38
C ASP A 200 21.78 0.77 -21.37
N ARG A 201 22.36 1.48 -22.35
CA ARG A 201 23.80 1.74 -22.44
C ARG A 201 24.27 2.74 -21.38
N ASP A 202 23.48 3.76 -21.09
CA ASP A 202 23.76 4.75 -20.03
C ASP A 202 23.62 4.11 -18.63
N TYR A 203 22.59 3.29 -18.41
CA TYR A 203 22.45 2.49 -17.17
C TYR A 203 23.62 1.51 -16.97
N MET A 204 24.08 0.84 -18.03
CA MET A 204 25.26 -0.04 -17.97
C MET A 204 26.57 0.73 -17.71
N ALA A 205 26.69 1.96 -18.22
CA ALA A 205 27.85 2.83 -17.99
C ALA A 205 27.91 3.33 -16.54
N ASP A 206 26.77 3.70 -15.96
CA ASP A 206 26.68 4.13 -14.57
C ASP A 206 26.93 2.97 -13.60
N VAL A 207 26.35 1.78 -13.84
CA VAL A 207 26.62 0.58 -13.02
C VAL A 207 28.11 0.22 -13.02
N LYS A 208 28.80 0.38 -14.16
CA LYS A 208 30.23 0.12 -14.27
C LYS A 208 31.09 1.16 -13.55
N ARG A 209 30.59 2.38 -13.33
CA ARG A 209 31.26 3.41 -12.51
C ARG A 209 31.11 3.13 -11.01
N PHE A 210 29.99 2.56 -10.58
CA PHE A 210 29.76 2.18 -9.18
C PHE A 210 30.41 0.84 -8.77
N SER A 211 30.92 0.06 -9.72
CA SER A 211 31.53 -1.25 -9.45
C SER A 211 33.07 -1.27 -9.50
N VAL A 212 33.72 -0.09 -9.57
CA VAL A 212 35.18 0.05 -9.73
C VAL A 212 35.84 0.75 -8.51
N ASP A 213 35.07 1.08 -7.48
CA ASP A 213 35.57 1.41 -6.13
C ASP A 213 35.26 0.25 -5.15
#